data_AF-A0A6A4Y2B8-F1
#
_entry.id   AF-A0A6A4Y2B8-F1
#
_cell.length_a   1.000
_cell.length_b   1.000
_cell.length_c   1.000
_cell.angle_alpha   90.00
_cell.angle_beta   90.00
_cell.angle_gamma   90.00
#
_symmetry.space_group_name_H-M   'P 1'
#
loop_
_entity.id
_entity.type
_entity.pdbx_description
1 polymer ?
#
loop_
_entity_poly.entity_id
_entity_poly.type
_entity_poly.pdbx_seq_one_letter_code
_entity_poly.pdbx_strand_id
1 'polypeptide(L)'
;MFLRCLVWAAFFLVATTALQSPVVVFNGFNFTGAAATFKLHEGVDDFTGVISSVEIGTNSEAFLAIFDAPHYQGRRTVLTKATPTLHVAAIRSFQAIARFSMSQLFPSSGDDRPWQLGVGDSVAQFNATVGSMEILAVHVLIVYAEPKFQGASMYLFEGDAAPSFAIRSLELKDKASITWVEVFDPSGRSTVDLRDGRVVVSDKWRIRSARFRNPDLVLAVFLDDQSMLVLWGTMREGDLDAYLVPSTSSVMRAIQVVNMSSTSLPSLARASMPHSNATVVARQYGIPDGIVRYTPFDHDVPKLVHAEDLTGIDIPSGVAIEAFKQRDFGGASFVYAGSAVADGDINDWNPALALVLSFRIVRRDDAKATTSNTAVLHAHMGAHESLVVDAGERVDSMLVVWNLFPGAFVYNLEVGVGVAVRGYADPGLRGKSFDFAPQSSFNFFNDDGLIRNMQSFQVVRATDLATLTVPGPPMPAVVCDFHGFESTKGKIYNTVSFYVGQEYALVEIGTCSKVRIPQGVVLVGFARPWFLGDS
;
A
#
# COMPACT_ATOMS: atom_id res chain seq x y z
N MET A 1 28.47 -44.92 -17.73
CA MET A 1 27.90 -43.60 -18.08
C MET A 1 28.26 -42.57 -16.99
N PHE A 2 29.56 -42.39 -16.69
CA PHE A 2 30.06 -41.56 -15.57
C PHE A 2 31.43 -40.92 -15.88
N LEU A 3 31.79 -40.79 -17.16
CA LEU A 3 33.14 -40.37 -17.59
C LEU A 3 33.13 -39.23 -18.62
N ARG A 4 32.06 -38.43 -18.68
CA ARG A 4 31.95 -37.28 -19.60
C ARG A 4 31.72 -35.91 -18.93
N CYS A 5 31.54 -35.85 -17.60
CA CYS A 5 31.34 -34.57 -16.89
C CYS A 5 32.62 -33.92 -16.35
N LEU A 6 33.77 -34.62 -16.34
CA LEU A 6 35.01 -34.09 -15.75
C LEU A 6 35.87 -33.24 -16.70
N VAL A 7 35.58 -33.26 -18.01
CA VAL A 7 36.37 -32.50 -19.00
C VAL A 7 35.86 -31.06 -19.18
N TRP A 8 34.61 -30.78 -18.80
CA TRP A 8 34.05 -29.42 -18.87
C TRP A 8 34.41 -28.54 -17.66
N ALA A 9 34.64 -29.13 -16.49
CA ALA A 9 35.08 -28.39 -15.30
C ALA A 9 36.56 -27.97 -15.36
N ALA A 10 37.40 -28.70 -16.09
CA ALA A 10 38.81 -28.36 -16.25
C ALA A 10 39.06 -27.26 -17.30
N PHE A 11 38.14 -27.04 -18.23
CA PHE A 11 38.25 -25.99 -19.25
C PHE A 11 37.73 -24.62 -18.79
N PHE A 12 36.92 -24.56 -17.73
CA PHE A 12 36.51 -23.29 -17.08
C PHE A 12 37.45 -22.84 -15.95
N LEU A 13 38.40 -23.70 -15.55
CA LEU A 13 39.43 -23.40 -14.55
C LEU A 13 40.80 -23.07 -15.17
N VAL A 14 40.88 -22.92 -16.50
CA VAL A 14 41.92 -22.10 -17.12
C VAL A 14 41.44 -20.67 -17.01
N ALA A 15 41.79 -20.09 -15.86
CA ALA A 15 41.52 -18.74 -15.46
C ALA A 15 41.64 -17.77 -16.64
N THR A 16 40.56 -17.03 -16.88
CA THR A 16 40.69 -15.63 -17.21
C THR A 16 41.47 -14.96 -16.07
N THR A 17 42.79 -15.13 -16.05
CA THR A 17 43.68 -14.09 -15.53
C THR A 17 43.55 -12.95 -16.53
N ALA A 18 42.40 -12.27 -16.51
CA ALA A 18 42.31 -10.93 -17.04
C ALA A 18 43.50 -10.20 -16.43
N LEU A 19 44.38 -9.66 -17.27
CA LEU A 19 45.55 -8.92 -16.83
C LEU A 19 45.07 -7.88 -15.81
N GLN A 20 45.22 -8.17 -14.52
CA GLN A 20 44.97 -7.18 -13.48
C GLN A 20 46.05 -6.13 -13.69
N SER A 21 45.67 -4.99 -14.25
CA SER A 21 46.57 -3.86 -14.46
C SER A 21 47.17 -3.49 -13.11
N PRO A 22 48.47 -3.72 -12.90
CA PRO A 22 49.07 -3.58 -11.59
C PRO A 22 49.19 -2.10 -11.22
N VAL A 23 49.37 -1.82 -9.92
CA VAL A 23 49.71 -0.49 -9.45
C VAL A 23 51.22 -0.30 -9.57
N VAL A 24 51.68 0.78 -10.21
CA VAL A 24 53.11 1.07 -10.33
C VAL A 24 53.44 2.33 -9.54
N VAL A 25 54.43 2.20 -8.66
CA VAL A 25 54.89 3.26 -7.76
C VAL A 25 56.27 3.72 -8.23
N PHE A 26 56.47 5.03 -8.35
CA PHE A 26 57.71 5.62 -8.83
C PHE A 26 58.34 6.54 -7.78
N ASN A 27 59.68 6.53 -7.69
CA ASN A 27 60.43 7.42 -6.82
C ASN A 27 60.73 8.81 -7.44
N GLY A 28 60.35 9.04 -8.70
CA GLY A 28 60.41 10.33 -9.39
C GLY A 28 59.02 10.85 -9.78
N PHE A 29 58.93 12.13 -10.14
CA PHE A 29 57.70 12.76 -10.63
C PHE A 29 57.41 12.36 -12.07
N ASN A 30 56.16 12.54 -12.52
CA ASN A 30 55.71 12.24 -13.89
C ASN A 30 56.06 10.82 -14.36
N PHE A 31 55.93 9.83 -13.47
CA PHE A 31 56.19 8.41 -13.76
C PHE A 31 57.66 8.13 -14.18
N THR A 32 58.61 8.85 -13.58
CA THR A 32 60.05 8.70 -13.84
C THR A 32 60.79 8.06 -12.65
N GLY A 33 62.01 7.58 -12.88
CA GLY A 33 62.87 7.01 -11.84
C GLY A 33 62.69 5.50 -11.66
N ALA A 34 63.10 4.98 -10.50
CA ALA A 34 62.92 3.57 -10.16
C ALA A 34 61.44 3.29 -9.90
N ALA A 35 60.93 2.22 -10.52
CA ALA A 35 59.55 1.80 -10.44
C ALA A 35 59.43 0.45 -9.72
N ALA A 36 58.37 0.30 -8.93
CA ALA A 36 57.99 -0.96 -8.32
C ALA A 36 56.52 -1.26 -8.63
N THR A 37 56.24 -2.51 -9.01
CA THR A 37 54.92 -2.95 -9.45
C THR A 37 54.29 -3.81 -8.36
N PHE A 38 53.05 -3.50 -7.99
CA PHE A 38 52.29 -4.17 -6.95
C PHE A 38 51.00 -4.74 -7.52
N LYS A 39 50.77 -6.04 -7.30
CA LYS A 39 49.50 -6.72 -7.57
C LYS A 39 48.52 -6.52 -6.43
N LEU A 40 47.27 -6.89 -6.66
CA LEU A 40 46.23 -6.85 -5.65
C LEU A 40 46.67 -7.55 -4.35
N HIS A 41 46.47 -6.86 -3.22
CA HIS A 41 46.89 -7.22 -1.86
C HIS A 41 48.40 -7.12 -1.55
N GLU A 42 49.25 -6.88 -2.54
CA GLU A 42 50.68 -6.61 -2.29
C GLU A 42 50.89 -5.18 -1.75
N GLY A 43 51.93 -5.00 -0.94
CA GLY A 43 52.24 -3.70 -0.34
C GLY A 43 53.55 -3.72 0.44
N VAL A 44 53.89 -2.57 1.02
CA VAL A 44 55.03 -2.39 1.92
C VAL A 44 54.50 -1.89 3.26
N ASP A 45 54.73 -2.64 4.32
CA ASP A 45 54.19 -2.36 5.65
C ASP A 45 55.09 -1.42 6.49
N ASP A 46 56.39 -1.29 6.21
CA ASP A 46 57.22 -0.20 6.76
C ASP A 46 58.13 0.37 5.66
N PHE A 47 57.65 1.42 5.02
CA PHE A 47 58.31 2.09 3.92
C PHE A 47 59.12 3.29 4.42
N THR A 48 60.40 3.32 4.04
CA THR A 48 61.35 4.41 4.38
C THR A 48 61.81 5.20 3.15
N GLY A 49 61.25 4.92 1.97
CA GLY A 49 61.62 5.56 0.71
C GLY A 49 60.79 6.81 0.40
N VAL A 50 60.86 7.23 -0.86
CA VAL A 50 60.04 8.31 -1.42
C VAL A 50 59.20 7.77 -2.56
N ILE A 51 57.90 8.09 -2.54
CA ILE A 51 56.99 7.90 -3.67
C ILE A 51 56.63 9.28 -4.18
N SER A 52 56.97 9.55 -5.43
CA SER A 52 56.75 10.85 -6.06
C SER A 52 55.66 10.81 -7.13
N SER A 53 55.36 9.65 -7.71
CA SER A 53 54.22 9.45 -8.60
C SER A 53 53.71 8.01 -8.58
N VAL A 54 52.46 7.81 -8.97
CA VAL A 54 51.78 6.50 -8.96
C VAL A 54 50.99 6.35 -10.24
N GLU A 55 51.24 5.29 -11.00
CA GLU A 55 50.46 4.94 -12.18
C GLU A 55 49.43 3.86 -11.83
N ILE A 56 48.17 4.12 -12.15
CA ILE A 56 47.04 3.19 -12.01
C ILE A 56 46.34 3.17 -13.36
N GLY A 57 46.28 2.00 -13.99
CA GLY A 57 45.60 1.84 -15.28
C GLY A 57 44.12 2.20 -15.18
N THR A 58 43.54 2.79 -16.22
CA THR A 58 42.14 3.24 -16.28
C THR A 58 41.12 2.13 -15.98
N ASN A 59 41.48 0.88 -16.28
CA ASN A 59 40.69 -0.32 -16.04
C ASN A 59 41.28 -1.21 -14.93
N SER A 60 42.12 -0.66 -14.05
CA SER A 60 42.64 -1.45 -12.93
C SER A 60 41.50 -1.83 -11.97
N GLU A 61 41.53 -3.07 -11.52
CA GLU A 61 40.73 -3.58 -10.40
C GLU A 61 41.38 -3.24 -9.05
N ALA A 62 42.50 -2.52 -9.05
CA ALA A 62 43.23 -2.14 -7.86
C ALA A 62 43.31 -0.61 -7.68
N PHE A 63 43.20 -0.17 -6.44
CA PHE A 63 43.56 1.16 -5.97
C PHE A 63 44.81 1.08 -5.09
N LEU A 64 45.47 2.22 -4.83
CA LEU A 64 46.57 2.28 -3.89
C LEU A 64 46.13 2.96 -2.60
N ALA A 65 46.08 2.22 -1.49
CA ALA A 65 45.95 2.80 -0.16
C ALA A 65 47.32 3.16 0.40
N ILE A 66 47.46 4.39 0.84
CA ILE A 66 48.68 4.98 1.39
C ILE A 66 48.41 5.41 2.83
N PHE A 67 49.37 5.16 3.70
CA PHE A 67 49.26 5.38 5.14
C PHE A 67 50.45 6.20 5.64
N ASP A 68 50.20 7.09 6.59
CA ASP A 68 51.22 7.96 7.20
C ASP A 68 51.95 7.32 8.39
N ALA A 69 51.54 6.13 8.83
CA ALA A 69 52.24 5.31 9.82
C ALA A 69 52.59 3.91 9.26
N PRO A 70 53.56 3.19 9.86
CA PRO A 70 53.87 1.82 9.47
C PRO A 70 52.71 0.86 9.82
N HIS A 71 52.81 -0.36 9.30
CA HIS A 71 51.89 -1.49 9.44
C HIS A 71 50.44 -1.19 9.02
N TYR A 72 50.26 -0.38 7.97
CA TYR A 72 48.96 0.01 7.42
C TYR A 72 48.08 0.76 8.44
N GLN A 73 48.71 1.56 9.30
CA GLN A 73 48.06 2.34 10.36
C GLN A 73 48.07 3.84 10.06
N GLY A 74 47.35 4.62 10.87
CA GLY A 74 47.28 6.07 10.73
C GLY A 74 46.27 6.52 9.67
N ARG A 75 46.48 7.69 9.08
CA ARG A 75 45.57 8.27 8.09
C ARG A 75 45.75 7.58 6.74
N ARG A 76 44.67 6.97 6.27
CA ARG A 76 44.58 6.35 4.94
C ARG A 76 44.21 7.37 3.86
N THR A 77 44.96 7.40 2.77
CA THR A 77 44.64 8.09 1.51
C THR A 77 44.62 7.07 0.39
N VAL A 78 43.54 6.99 -0.37
CA VAL A 78 43.34 6.05 -1.48
C VAL A 78 43.45 6.78 -2.80
N LEU A 79 44.44 6.38 -3.60
CA LEU A 79 44.61 6.85 -4.97
C LEU A 79 43.81 5.95 -5.91
N THR A 80 42.90 6.56 -6.66
CA THR A 80 41.97 5.86 -7.56
C THR A 80 42.34 5.99 -9.04
N LYS A 81 43.33 6.82 -9.36
CA LYS A 81 43.80 7.10 -10.72
C LYS A 81 45.29 7.40 -10.74
N ALA A 82 45.88 7.37 -11.93
CA ALA A 82 47.25 7.81 -12.15
C ALA A 82 47.47 9.23 -11.59
N THR A 83 48.49 9.37 -10.77
CA THR A 83 48.86 10.58 -10.02
C THR A 83 50.31 10.94 -10.38
N PRO A 84 50.53 11.85 -11.35
CA PRO A 84 51.86 12.20 -11.86
C PRO A 84 52.71 12.95 -10.83
N THR A 85 52.08 13.57 -9.83
CA THR A 85 52.77 14.24 -8.73
C THR A 85 52.03 13.94 -7.44
N LEU A 86 52.67 13.18 -6.55
CA LEU A 86 52.10 12.80 -5.25
C LEU A 86 52.66 13.72 -4.16
N HIS A 87 51.78 14.54 -3.56
CA HIS A 87 52.13 15.47 -2.50
C HIS A 87 51.66 14.95 -1.12
N VAL A 88 52.24 13.83 -0.66
CA VAL A 88 51.95 13.27 0.66
C VAL A 88 53.22 13.33 1.51
N ALA A 89 53.20 14.16 2.57
CA ALA A 89 54.40 14.55 3.32
C ALA A 89 55.09 13.40 4.08
N ALA A 90 54.40 12.29 4.34
CA ALA A 90 54.98 11.11 4.98
C ALA A 90 54.19 9.87 4.56
N ILE A 91 54.78 9.03 3.72
CA ILE A 91 54.24 7.71 3.40
C ILE A 91 55.09 6.71 4.17
N ARG A 92 54.45 5.97 5.08
CA ARG A 92 55.13 4.98 5.95
C ARG A 92 54.66 3.56 5.70
N SER A 93 53.52 3.38 5.05
CA SER A 93 53.13 2.09 4.49
C SER A 93 52.13 2.28 3.36
N PHE A 94 51.99 1.29 2.48
CA PHE A 94 51.02 1.32 1.38
C PHE A 94 50.67 -0.07 0.89
N GLN A 95 49.46 -0.24 0.33
CA GLN A 95 48.98 -1.51 -0.18
C GLN A 95 48.11 -1.29 -1.42
N ALA A 96 48.30 -2.12 -2.44
CA ALA A 96 47.35 -2.24 -3.54
C ALA A 96 46.11 -3.00 -3.04
N ILE A 97 44.96 -2.34 -3.07
CA ILE A 97 43.69 -2.86 -2.55
C ILE A 97 42.67 -3.00 -3.67
N ALA A 98 41.65 -3.83 -3.47
CA ALA A 98 40.60 -4.02 -4.47
C ALA A 98 39.88 -2.69 -4.74
N ARG A 99 39.42 -2.48 -5.97
CA ARG A 99 38.58 -1.35 -6.34
C ARG A 99 37.23 -1.49 -5.66
N PHE A 100 36.78 -0.42 -5.01
CA PHE A 100 35.48 -0.34 -4.35
C PHE A 100 34.84 1.03 -4.56
N SER A 101 33.51 1.08 -4.42
CA SER A 101 32.76 2.34 -4.37
C SER A 101 33.09 3.09 -3.09
N MET A 102 33.37 4.39 -3.17
CA MET A 102 33.87 5.18 -2.05
C MET A 102 33.07 6.47 -1.84
N SER A 103 32.79 6.81 -0.59
CA SER A 103 32.30 8.14 -0.18
C SER A 103 33.43 8.97 0.42
N GLN A 104 33.35 10.29 0.29
CA GLN A 104 34.40 11.22 0.70
C GLN A 104 33.86 12.27 1.68
N LEU A 105 34.60 12.53 2.76
CA LEU A 105 34.31 13.58 3.73
C LEU A 105 35.43 14.63 3.68
N PHE A 106 35.08 15.88 3.47
CA PHE A 106 36.04 16.97 3.38
C PHE A 106 36.11 17.73 4.72
N PRO A 107 37.29 17.87 5.34
CA PRO A 107 37.44 18.62 6.58
C PRO A 107 37.03 20.08 6.42
N SER A 108 36.54 20.68 7.51
CA SER A 108 36.29 22.13 7.56
C SER A 108 37.59 22.94 7.69
N SER A 109 38.67 22.33 8.21
CA SER A 109 40.01 22.91 8.26
C SER A 109 40.67 22.81 6.88
N GLY A 110 41.52 23.78 6.50
CA GLY A 110 42.21 23.86 5.20
C GLY A 110 43.23 22.76 4.89
N ASP A 111 42.98 21.53 5.33
CA ASP A 111 43.65 20.31 4.91
C ASP A 111 42.85 19.74 3.73
N ASP A 112 43.37 19.90 2.51
CA ASP A 112 42.63 19.58 1.28
C ASP A 112 42.37 18.08 1.04
N ARG A 113 42.71 17.20 2.00
CA ARG A 113 42.64 15.74 1.84
C ARG A 113 41.34 15.17 2.44
N PRO A 114 40.41 14.66 1.61
CA PRO A 114 39.20 14.05 2.13
C PRO A 114 39.49 12.74 2.89
N TRP A 115 38.68 12.45 3.90
CA TRP A 115 38.58 11.08 4.42
C TRP A 115 37.79 10.23 3.45
N GLN A 116 38.36 9.10 3.09
CA GLN A 116 37.87 8.21 2.05
C GLN A 116 37.41 6.90 2.67
N LEU A 117 36.11 6.62 2.54
CA LEU A 117 35.42 5.51 3.22
C LEU A 117 34.77 4.59 2.20
N GLY A 118 34.93 3.28 2.39
CA GLY A 118 34.23 2.21 1.68
C GLY A 118 33.18 1.55 2.56
N VAL A 119 32.27 0.79 1.95
CA VAL A 119 31.26 0.03 2.68
C VAL A 119 31.93 -0.93 3.66
N GLY A 120 31.51 -0.89 4.93
CA GLY A 120 32.07 -1.67 6.03
C GLY A 120 33.14 -0.92 6.84
N ASP A 121 33.69 0.19 6.32
CA ASP A 121 34.62 1.00 7.09
C ASP A 121 33.94 1.60 8.32
N SER A 122 34.64 1.54 9.45
CA SER A 122 34.17 2.04 10.74
C SER A 122 35.31 2.77 11.43
N VAL A 123 35.07 4.02 11.85
CA VAL A 123 36.07 4.85 12.54
C VAL A 123 35.54 5.16 13.94
N ALA A 124 36.05 4.42 14.93
CA ALA A 124 35.61 4.53 16.33
C ALA A 124 36.04 5.85 17.01
N GLN A 125 37.01 6.57 16.45
CA GLN A 125 37.52 7.85 16.95
C GLN A 125 37.88 8.75 15.76
N PHE A 126 36.95 9.62 15.36
CA PHE A 126 37.13 10.52 14.22
C PHE A 126 37.55 11.94 14.66
N ASN A 127 36.93 12.47 15.73
CA ASN A 127 37.28 13.75 16.37
C ASN A 127 37.59 14.91 15.40
N ALA A 128 36.77 15.07 14.35
CA ALA A 128 36.93 16.15 13.38
C ALA A 128 35.59 16.74 12.94
N THR A 129 35.64 17.97 12.43
CA THR A 129 34.52 18.66 11.78
C THR A 129 34.61 18.50 10.26
N VAL A 130 33.48 18.12 9.66
CA VAL A 130 33.34 17.93 8.21
C VAL A 130 32.68 19.17 7.63
N GLY A 131 33.33 19.81 6.66
CA GLY A 131 32.81 21.00 5.98
C GLY A 131 31.86 20.65 4.84
N SER A 132 32.18 19.60 4.08
CA SER A 132 31.32 19.07 3.02
C SER A 132 31.53 17.56 2.86
N MET A 133 30.61 16.90 2.15
CA MET A 133 30.63 15.46 1.97
C MET A 133 30.08 15.06 0.61
N GLU A 134 30.65 13.99 0.06
CA GLU A 134 30.25 13.35 -1.19
C GLU A 134 29.93 11.89 -0.89
N ILE A 135 28.63 11.60 -0.69
CA ILE A 135 28.12 10.26 -0.39
C ILE A 135 27.51 9.70 -1.66
N LEU A 136 27.96 8.51 -2.09
CA LEU A 136 27.38 7.85 -3.26
C LEU A 136 25.92 7.42 -3.00
N ALA A 137 25.09 7.44 -4.04
CA ALA A 137 23.66 7.08 -3.99
C ALA A 137 23.33 5.73 -3.32
N VAL A 138 24.28 4.78 -3.40
CA VAL A 138 24.19 3.41 -2.89
C VAL A 138 24.74 3.25 -1.47
N HIS A 139 25.31 4.30 -0.89
CA HIS A 139 25.85 4.29 0.47
C HIS A 139 24.96 5.07 1.43
N VAL A 140 25.23 4.85 2.71
CA VAL A 140 24.69 5.63 3.82
C VAL A 140 25.78 5.78 4.88
N LEU A 141 26.03 7.02 5.28
CA LEU A 141 26.98 7.36 6.31
C LEU A 141 26.24 7.53 7.64
N ILE A 142 26.68 6.80 8.66
CA ILE A 142 26.15 6.88 10.01
C ILE A 142 27.19 7.61 10.85
N VAL A 143 26.81 8.75 11.41
CA VAL A 143 27.69 9.55 12.27
C VAL A 143 27.15 9.57 13.69
N TYR A 144 28.05 9.53 14.67
CA TYR A 144 27.71 9.45 16.07
C TYR A 144 28.29 10.64 16.83
N ALA A 145 27.49 11.17 17.77
CA ALA A 145 27.87 12.27 18.64
C ALA A 145 28.93 11.87 19.69
N GLU A 146 29.09 10.57 19.99
CA GLU A 146 30.11 10.05 20.91
C GLU A 146 31.08 9.05 20.24
N PRO A 147 32.27 8.82 20.81
CA PRO A 147 33.20 7.80 20.31
C PRO A 147 32.63 6.38 20.40
N LYS A 148 33.23 5.43 19.68
CA LYS A 148 32.88 4.00 19.70
C LYS A 148 31.42 3.70 19.34
N PHE A 149 30.84 4.49 18.43
CA PHE A 149 29.49 4.30 17.89
C PHE A 149 28.40 4.42 18.95
N GLN A 150 28.57 5.37 19.88
CA GLN A 150 27.65 5.64 20.98
C GLN A 150 26.97 7.01 20.85
N GLY A 151 25.94 7.23 21.67
CA GLY A 151 25.20 8.49 21.70
C GLY A 151 24.24 8.65 20.52
N ALA A 152 23.75 9.88 20.32
CA ALA A 152 22.85 10.18 19.22
C ALA A 152 23.53 9.94 17.87
N SER A 153 22.87 9.19 17.00
CA SER A 153 23.31 8.92 15.64
C SER A 153 22.53 9.74 14.61
N MET A 154 23.17 10.07 13.50
CA MET A 154 22.54 10.70 12.34
C MET A 154 22.90 9.93 11.06
N TYR A 155 21.92 9.80 10.19
CA TYR A 155 22.04 9.13 8.90
C TYR A 155 22.15 10.17 7.80
N LEU A 156 23.19 10.04 6.98
CA LEU A 156 23.53 10.99 5.93
C LEU A 156 23.57 10.26 4.58
N PHE A 157 22.90 10.84 3.60
CA PHE A 157 22.73 10.31 2.24
C PHE A 157 23.34 11.25 1.20
N GLU A 158 23.34 10.81 -0.06
CA GLU A 158 23.69 11.65 -1.20
C GLU A 158 22.89 12.95 -1.20
N GLY A 159 23.60 14.08 -1.26
CA GLY A 159 23.03 15.43 -1.30
C GLY A 159 22.70 16.04 0.06
N ASP A 160 22.81 15.30 1.16
CA ASP A 160 22.63 15.87 2.50
C ASP A 160 23.75 16.87 2.84
N ALA A 161 23.47 17.82 3.73
CA ALA A 161 24.47 18.74 4.26
C ALA A 161 25.28 18.07 5.40
N ALA A 162 26.54 18.47 5.54
CA ALA A 162 27.36 18.00 6.66
C ALA A 162 26.74 18.41 8.01
N PRO A 163 26.79 17.54 9.03
CA PRO A 163 26.20 17.83 10.33
C PRO A 163 26.90 19.02 10.99
N SER A 164 26.14 19.85 11.70
CA SER A 164 26.66 21.04 12.40
C SER A 164 27.42 20.73 13.69
N PHE A 165 27.41 19.47 14.13
CA PHE A 165 28.13 19.00 15.32
C PHE A 165 29.41 18.24 14.96
N ALA A 166 30.35 18.17 15.90
CA ALA A 166 31.60 17.43 15.71
C ALA A 166 31.33 15.91 15.69
N ILE A 167 31.71 15.25 14.59
CA ILE A 167 31.55 13.79 14.46
C ILE A 167 32.62 13.11 15.32
N ARG A 168 32.19 12.25 16.25
CA ARG A 168 33.10 11.55 17.17
C ARG A 168 33.41 10.14 16.73
N SER A 169 32.45 9.46 16.10
CA SER A 169 32.68 8.19 15.40
C SER A 169 31.73 8.05 14.21
N LEU A 170 32.06 7.18 13.26
CA LEU A 170 31.26 6.98 12.05
C LEU A 170 31.37 5.57 11.46
N GLU A 171 30.34 5.15 10.73
CA GLU A 171 30.29 3.92 9.94
C GLU A 171 29.80 4.25 8.52
N LEU A 172 30.39 3.66 7.48
CA LEU A 172 29.82 3.69 6.13
C LEU A 172 29.23 2.32 5.78
N LYS A 173 27.95 2.28 5.43
CA LYS A 173 27.24 1.03 5.11
C LYS A 173 26.64 1.07 3.71
N ASP A 174 26.35 -0.12 3.19
CA ASP A 174 25.52 -0.25 2.01
C ASP A 174 24.09 0.19 2.35
N LYS A 175 23.49 1.02 1.51
CA LYS A 175 22.14 1.53 1.73
C LYS A 175 21.08 0.43 1.80
N ALA A 176 21.27 -0.69 1.10
CA ALA A 176 20.41 -1.86 1.17
C ALA A 176 20.59 -2.67 2.46
N SER A 177 21.75 -2.54 3.12
CA SER A 177 22.02 -3.22 4.39
C SER A 177 21.39 -2.56 5.61
N ILE A 178 20.91 -1.32 5.47
CA ILE A 178 20.20 -0.63 6.55
C ILE A 178 18.71 -0.80 6.37
N THR A 179 18.10 -1.36 7.40
CA THR A 179 16.66 -1.30 7.60
C THR A 179 16.32 0.10 8.12
N TRP A 180 15.72 0.96 7.29
CA TRP A 180 15.14 2.24 7.73
C TRP A 180 13.83 2.51 7.00
N VAL A 181 12.97 3.35 7.62
CA VAL A 181 11.75 3.86 6.99
C VAL A 181 11.75 5.38 7.03
N GLU A 182 11.51 5.99 5.89
CA GLU A 182 11.24 7.43 5.78
C GLU A 182 9.80 7.66 6.21
N VAL A 183 9.61 8.38 7.32
CA VAL A 183 8.32 8.79 7.84
C VAL A 183 8.19 10.29 7.60
N PHE A 184 7.19 10.70 6.84
CA PHE A 184 6.92 12.12 6.61
C PHE A 184 5.81 12.58 7.55
N ASP A 185 6.05 13.60 8.35
CA ASP A 185 5.06 14.23 9.22
C ASP A 185 4.75 15.67 8.74
N PRO A 186 3.73 16.38 9.30
CA PRO A 186 3.46 17.76 8.91
C PRO A 186 4.61 18.75 9.18
N SER A 187 5.56 18.39 10.06
CA SER A 187 6.74 19.19 10.41
C SER A 187 7.98 18.88 9.57
N GLY A 188 8.01 17.79 8.80
CA GLY A 188 9.12 17.46 7.90
C GLY A 188 9.35 15.95 7.70
N ARG A 189 10.56 15.62 7.25
CA ARG A 189 11.01 14.25 6.99
C ARG A 189 11.75 13.72 8.21
N SER A 190 11.22 12.67 8.81
CA SER A 190 11.83 11.93 9.92
C SER A 190 12.33 10.58 9.40
N THR A 191 13.59 10.24 9.62
CA THR A 191 14.13 8.91 9.29
C THR A 191 14.13 8.08 10.57
N VAL A 192 13.40 6.98 10.57
CA VAL A 192 13.36 6.06 11.71
C VAL A 192 14.35 4.93 11.43
N ASP A 193 15.40 4.88 12.25
CA ASP A 193 16.40 3.81 12.24
C ASP A 193 15.95 2.63 13.11
N LEU A 194 16.27 1.42 12.67
CA LEU A 194 15.69 0.16 13.12
C LEU A 194 16.64 -0.71 13.93
N ARG A 195 17.78 -0.17 14.38
CA ARG A 195 18.62 -0.86 15.36
C ARG A 195 17.96 -0.98 16.72
N ASP A 196 17.08 -0.03 17.08
CA ASP A 196 16.31 -0.06 18.31
C ASP A 196 14.86 -0.45 18.00
N GLY A 197 14.53 -1.71 18.26
CA GLY A 197 13.17 -2.23 18.11
C GLY A 197 12.14 -1.34 18.82
N ARG A 198 10.94 -1.27 18.21
CA ARG A 198 9.75 -0.54 18.68
C ARG A 198 10.03 0.88 19.20
N VAL A 199 9.85 1.87 18.34
CA VAL A 199 9.85 3.27 18.77
C VAL A 199 8.52 3.57 19.45
N VAL A 200 8.56 3.85 20.75
CA VAL A 200 7.40 4.41 21.47
C VAL A 200 7.25 5.85 21.03
N VAL A 201 6.07 6.18 20.53
CA VAL A 201 5.81 7.48 19.95
C VAL A 201 4.93 8.27 20.91
N SER A 202 5.27 9.52 21.19
CA SER A 202 4.41 10.40 21.98
C SER A 202 3.11 10.71 21.23
N ASP A 203 2.06 11.06 21.97
CA ASP A 203 0.65 11.26 21.60
C ASP A 203 0.34 12.23 20.41
N LYS A 204 1.36 12.72 19.70
CA LYS A 204 1.28 13.76 18.66
C LYS A 204 1.96 13.43 17.33
N TRP A 205 2.37 12.19 17.09
CA TRP A 205 2.91 11.84 15.76
C TRP A 205 1.79 11.60 14.75
N ARG A 206 1.89 12.30 13.62
CA ARG A 206 1.06 12.09 12.44
C ARG A 206 1.95 11.66 11.29
N ILE A 207 1.68 10.49 10.72
CA ILE A 207 2.42 9.99 9.56
C ILE A 207 1.61 10.34 8.31
N ARG A 208 2.17 11.12 7.39
CA ARG A 208 1.55 11.45 6.10
C ARG A 208 1.95 10.50 4.97
N SER A 209 3.11 9.88 5.07
CA SER A 209 3.53 8.84 4.14
C SER A 209 4.71 8.07 4.72
N ALA A 210 4.87 6.83 4.25
CA ALA A 210 6.01 6.00 4.57
C ALA A 210 6.66 5.52 3.26
N ARG A 211 7.97 5.73 3.11
CA ARG A 211 8.71 5.20 1.96
C ARG A 211 9.64 4.10 2.41
N PHE A 212 9.46 2.94 1.80
CA PHE A 212 10.27 1.75 1.98
C PHE A 212 11.22 1.63 0.78
N ARG A 213 12.52 1.59 1.02
CA ARG A 213 13.50 1.30 -0.04
C ARG A 213 13.85 -0.18 -0.14
N ASN A 214 13.63 -0.94 0.93
CA ASN A 214 13.73 -2.39 0.92
C ASN A 214 12.28 -2.96 0.85
N PRO A 215 11.92 -3.73 -0.18
CA PRO A 215 10.59 -4.30 -0.34
C PRO A 215 10.24 -5.35 0.73
N ASP A 216 11.25 -5.88 1.42
CA ASP A 216 11.07 -6.85 2.51
C ASP A 216 10.79 -6.16 3.86
N LEU A 217 10.68 -4.84 3.91
CA LEU A 217 10.37 -4.10 5.12
C LEU A 217 8.90 -3.70 5.21
N VAL A 218 8.43 -3.67 6.45
CA VAL A 218 7.04 -3.41 6.80
C VAL A 218 6.97 -2.54 8.04
N LEU A 219 6.19 -1.47 8.04
CA LEU A 219 5.95 -0.60 9.19
C LEU A 219 4.64 -1.00 9.85
N ALA A 220 4.73 -1.66 11.00
CA ALA A 220 3.64 -1.85 11.93
C ALA A 220 3.44 -0.59 12.80
N VAL A 221 2.21 -0.10 12.86
CA VAL A 221 1.77 1.06 13.63
C VAL A 221 0.78 0.56 14.66
N PHE A 222 1.15 0.61 15.94
CA PHE A 222 0.31 0.20 17.07
C PHE A 222 -0.56 1.36 17.51
N LEU A 223 -1.86 1.09 17.63
CA LEU A 223 -2.88 2.07 17.99
C LEU A 223 -3.36 1.86 19.43
N ASP A 224 -3.96 2.91 20.00
CA ASP A 224 -4.50 2.97 21.35
C ASP A 224 -5.61 1.95 21.64
N ASP A 225 -6.36 1.57 20.61
CA ASP A 225 -7.45 0.60 20.63
C ASP A 225 -6.96 -0.87 20.56
N GLN A 226 -5.67 -1.11 20.74
CA GLN A 226 -5.00 -2.41 20.52
C GLN A 226 -5.07 -2.92 19.08
N SER A 227 -5.52 -2.12 18.11
CA SER A 227 -5.38 -2.43 16.70
C SER A 227 -3.94 -2.19 16.23
N MET A 228 -3.57 -2.84 15.14
CA MET A 228 -2.30 -2.57 14.46
C MET A 228 -2.55 -2.35 12.98
N LEU A 229 -1.98 -1.29 12.44
CA LEU A 229 -1.93 -1.04 11.00
C LEU A 229 -0.57 -1.47 10.48
N VAL A 230 -0.53 -2.22 9.40
CA VAL A 230 0.72 -2.72 8.83
C VAL A 230 0.84 -2.20 7.42
N LEU A 231 1.94 -1.51 7.15
CA LEU A 231 2.26 -0.81 5.93
C LEU A 231 3.45 -1.49 5.24
N TRP A 232 3.38 -1.82 3.96
CA TRP A 232 4.52 -2.33 3.18
C TRP A 232 4.50 -1.77 1.75
N GLY A 233 5.59 -1.94 0.99
CA GLY A 233 5.66 -1.46 -0.39
C GLY A 233 5.92 0.04 -0.52
N THR A 234 5.63 0.68 -1.65
CA THR A 234 5.86 2.13 -1.83
C THR A 234 4.55 2.90 -1.63
N MET A 235 4.29 3.41 -0.42
CA MET A 235 3.18 4.36 -0.24
C MET A 235 3.55 5.72 -0.81
N ARG A 236 3.05 6.03 -2.00
CA ARG A 236 3.09 7.38 -2.55
C ARG A 236 1.86 8.13 -2.02
N GLU A 237 2.05 8.97 -1.00
CA GLU A 237 1.10 10.05 -0.64
C GLU A 237 -0.27 9.63 -0.05
N GLY A 238 -0.30 8.62 0.83
CA GLY A 238 -1.52 8.29 1.59
C GLY A 238 -1.54 8.95 2.98
N ASP A 239 -2.45 9.91 3.20
CA ASP A 239 -2.67 10.53 4.52
C ASP A 239 -3.14 9.48 5.54
N LEU A 240 -2.29 9.09 6.50
CA LEU A 240 -2.73 8.15 7.54
C LEU A 240 -3.80 8.71 8.45
N ASP A 241 -4.02 10.03 8.52
CA ASP A 241 -5.18 10.57 9.24
C ASP A 241 -6.51 10.08 8.61
N ALA A 242 -6.50 9.69 7.33
CA ALA A 242 -7.65 9.10 6.67
C ALA A 242 -7.81 7.59 6.99
N TYR A 243 -6.70 6.89 7.29
CA TYR A 243 -6.68 5.46 7.61
C TYR A 243 -6.83 5.17 9.12
N LEU A 244 -6.39 6.09 9.97
CA LEU A 244 -6.61 6.08 11.41
C LEU A 244 -8.07 6.45 11.65
N VAL A 245 -8.88 5.47 12.08
CA VAL A 245 -10.32 5.63 12.28
C VAL A 245 -10.64 6.94 13.00
N PRO A 246 -11.61 7.74 12.53
CA PRO A 246 -12.18 8.84 13.29
C PRO A 246 -13.09 8.33 14.42
N SER A 247 -12.75 7.20 15.04
CA SER A 247 -13.07 7.02 16.45
C SER A 247 -12.18 8.02 17.17
N THR A 248 -12.78 8.82 18.03
CA THR A 248 -12.21 9.98 18.72
C THR A 248 -11.01 9.68 19.64
N SER A 249 -10.35 8.53 19.48
CA SER A 249 -9.36 7.95 20.38
C SER A 249 -8.25 7.13 19.71
N SER A 250 -8.16 7.03 18.36
CA SER A 250 -7.10 6.27 17.68
C SER A 250 -5.75 7.02 17.73
N VAL A 251 -5.14 7.11 18.92
CA VAL A 251 -3.80 7.67 19.11
C VAL A 251 -2.77 6.59 18.76
N MET A 252 -1.72 6.98 18.06
CA MET A 252 -0.59 6.11 17.75
C MET A 252 0.28 5.95 18.99
N ARG A 253 0.48 4.70 19.47
CA ARG A 253 1.32 4.42 20.64
C ARG A 253 2.76 4.13 20.30
N ALA A 254 2.94 3.38 19.22
CA ALA A 254 4.24 2.88 18.86
C ALA A 254 4.28 2.57 17.37
N ILE A 255 5.48 2.62 16.82
CA ILE A 255 5.77 2.08 15.50
C ILE A 255 6.86 1.03 15.64
N GLN A 256 6.77 -0.01 14.82
CA GLN A 256 7.77 -1.06 14.71
C GLN A 256 7.92 -1.37 13.24
N VAL A 257 9.15 -1.39 12.75
CA VAL A 257 9.40 -1.93 11.41
C VAL A 257 9.89 -3.36 11.54
N VAL A 258 9.41 -4.22 10.67
CA VAL A 258 9.75 -5.63 10.66
C VAL A 258 10.23 -6.06 9.29
N ASN A 259 11.23 -6.95 9.28
CA ASN A 259 11.78 -7.56 8.09
C ASN A 259 11.02 -8.87 7.80
N MET A 260 10.43 -9.00 6.60
CA MET A 260 9.61 -10.12 6.15
C MET A 260 10.38 -11.27 5.52
N SER A 261 11.71 -11.21 5.42
CA SER A 261 12.53 -12.20 4.68
C SER A 261 12.37 -13.67 5.09
N SER A 262 11.64 -14.00 6.16
CA SER A 262 11.43 -15.37 6.64
C SER A 262 9.99 -15.75 7.07
N THR A 263 9.02 -14.83 7.03
CA THR A 263 7.65 -15.07 7.54
C THR A 263 6.64 -14.23 6.77
N SER A 264 5.44 -14.76 6.53
CA SER A 264 4.37 -13.98 5.92
C SER A 264 3.91 -12.84 6.85
N LEU A 265 3.52 -11.72 6.24
CA LEU A 265 3.03 -10.51 6.92
C LEU A 265 1.99 -10.82 8.02
N PRO A 266 0.96 -11.67 7.77
CA PRO A 266 -0.07 -11.98 8.76
C PRO A 266 0.47 -12.69 10.00
N SER A 267 1.36 -13.68 9.85
CA SER A 267 1.85 -14.48 10.98
C SER A 267 2.75 -13.67 11.91
N LEU A 268 3.62 -12.83 11.34
CA LEU A 268 4.57 -12.03 12.10
C LEU A 268 3.88 -10.87 12.84
N ALA A 269 2.92 -10.23 12.19
CA ALA A 269 2.08 -9.22 12.81
C ALA A 269 1.18 -9.81 13.90
N ARG A 270 0.59 -10.99 13.67
CA ARG A 270 -0.21 -11.71 14.67
C ARG A 270 0.60 -12.09 15.90
N ALA A 271 1.86 -12.51 15.75
CA ALA A 271 2.76 -12.80 16.87
C ALA A 271 3.08 -11.57 17.73
N SER A 272 2.94 -10.36 17.17
CA SER A 272 3.20 -9.09 17.86
C SER A 272 1.97 -8.55 18.62
N MET A 273 0.81 -9.19 18.47
CA MET A 273 -0.45 -8.79 19.13
C MET A 273 -0.63 -9.51 20.47
N PRO A 274 -1.19 -8.87 21.51
CA PRO A 274 -1.41 -9.47 22.83
C PRO A 274 -2.26 -10.75 22.80
N HIS A 275 -3.14 -10.87 21.80
CA HIS A 275 -4.08 -11.98 21.63
C HIS A 275 -3.99 -12.57 20.22
N SER A 276 -2.79 -13.06 19.86
CA SER A 276 -2.46 -13.63 18.55
C SER A 276 -3.51 -14.65 18.04
N ASN A 277 -3.97 -15.56 18.90
CA ASN A 277 -4.95 -16.60 18.56
C ASN A 277 -6.39 -16.08 18.35
N ALA A 278 -6.64 -14.80 18.64
CA ALA A 278 -7.95 -14.17 18.54
C ALA A 278 -7.91 -12.91 17.65
N THR A 279 -6.80 -12.66 16.96
CA THR A 279 -6.65 -11.49 16.09
C THR A 279 -7.02 -11.83 14.66
N VAL A 280 -8.02 -11.13 14.14
CA VAL A 280 -8.43 -11.21 12.73
C VAL A 280 -7.61 -10.22 11.91
N VAL A 281 -7.19 -10.63 10.73
CA VAL A 281 -6.39 -9.83 9.82
C VAL A 281 -7.24 -9.48 8.61
N ALA A 282 -7.47 -8.20 8.37
CA ALA A 282 -8.33 -7.71 7.30
C ALA A 282 -7.56 -6.83 6.32
N ARG A 283 -7.68 -7.12 5.02
CA ARG A 283 -7.22 -6.24 3.94
C ARG A 283 -8.40 -5.41 3.43
N GLN A 284 -8.15 -4.12 3.26
CA GLN A 284 -9.08 -3.18 2.65
C GLN A 284 -8.58 -2.87 1.23
N TYR A 285 -9.47 -2.91 0.23
CA TYR A 285 -9.12 -2.66 -1.19
C TYR A 285 -8.77 -1.18 -1.43
N GLY A 286 -8.35 -0.81 -2.65
CA GLY A 286 -8.33 0.58 -3.14
C GLY A 286 -7.07 1.41 -2.90
N ILE A 287 -6.13 0.88 -2.11
CA ILE A 287 -4.77 1.42 -2.00
C ILE A 287 -3.84 0.58 -2.88
N PRO A 288 -2.99 1.19 -3.73
CA PRO A 288 -1.95 0.42 -4.40
C PRO A 288 -1.07 -0.23 -3.33
N ASP A 289 -1.07 -1.56 -3.30
CA ASP A 289 -0.23 -2.48 -2.52
C ASP A 289 0.28 -1.95 -1.17
N GLY A 290 -0.29 -2.35 -0.02
CA GLY A 290 0.48 -2.17 1.21
C GLY A 290 -0.20 -2.03 2.56
N ILE A 291 -1.54 -1.95 2.71
CA ILE A 291 -2.16 -1.73 4.03
C ILE A 291 -3.01 -2.92 4.47
N VAL A 292 -2.70 -3.45 5.65
CA VAL A 292 -3.52 -4.45 6.35
C VAL A 292 -3.80 -3.98 7.77
N ARG A 293 -5.05 -4.14 8.20
CA ARG A 293 -5.48 -3.86 9.57
C ARG A 293 -5.62 -5.16 10.35
N TYR A 294 -5.08 -5.16 11.56
CA TYR A 294 -5.19 -6.24 12.52
C TYR A 294 -6.16 -5.78 13.60
N THR A 295 -7.25 -6.52 13.75
CA THR A 295 -8.32 -6.23 14.70
C THR A 295 -8.38 -7.35 15.74
N PRO A 296 -8.20 -7.04 17.04
CA PRO A 296 -8.30 -8.04 18.10
C PRO A 296 -9.76 -8.44 18.35
N PHE A 297 -9.96 -9.66 18.86
CA PHE A 297 -11.28 -10.28 19.09
C PHE A 297 -12.27 -9.44 19.90
N ASP A 298 -11.78 -8.70 20.90
CA ASP A 298 -12.59 -7.86 21.76
C ASP A 298 -12.90 -6.48 21.16
N HIS A 299 -12.60 -6.29 19.87
CA HIS A 299 -12.82 -5.04 19.16
C HIS A 299 -13.83 -5.19 18.03
N ASP A 300 -14.88 -4.38 18.13
CA ASP A 300 -15.94 -4.24 17.16
C ASP A 300 -15.59 -3.15 16.14
N VAL A 301 -15.89 -3.39 14.85
CA VAL A 301 -15.67 -2.41 13.77
C VAL A 301 -17.02 -1.86 13.31
N PRO A 302 -17.54 -0.80 13.97
CA PRO A 302 -18.86 -0.24 13.67
C PRO A 302 -18.90 0.47 12.31
N LYS A 303 -17.74 0.88 11.80
CA LYS A 303 -17.64 1.55 10.51
C LYS A 303 -16.25 1.37 9.91
N LEU A 304 -16.22 0.92 8.66
CA LEU A 304 -15.02 1.00 7.82
C LEU A 304 -14.87 2.43 7.26
N VAL A 305 -13.66 2.99 7.40
CA VAL A 305 -13.37 4.43 7.23
C VAL A 305 -13.25 4.81 5.76
N HIS A 306 -12.61 3.95 4.97
CA HIS A 306 -12.60 4.00 3.52
C HIS A 306 -13.51 2.91 2.95
N ALA A 307 -14.22 3.33 1.92
CA ALA A 307 -15.33 2.67 1.25
C ALA A 307 -14.90 1.50 0.35
N GLU A 308 -13.86 0.78 0.75
CA GLU A 308 -13.11 -0.09 -0.14
C GLU A 308 -13.16 -1.51 0.41
N ASP A 309 -13.83 -2.36 -0.37
CA ASP A 309 -14.28 -3.71 0.00
C ASP A 309 -13.28 -4.44 0.88
N LEU A 310 -13.78 -5.02 1.97
CA LEU A 310 -13.07 -6.06 2.70
C LEU A 310 -12.72 -7.15 1.67
N THR A 311 -11.48 -7.14 1.18
CA THR A 311 -11.10 -7.92 -0.01
C THR A 311 -10.58 -9.28 0.37
N GLY A 312 -9.82 -9.34 1.47
CA GLY A 312 -9.33 -10.56 2.04
C GLY A 312 -9.38 -10.48 3.55
N ILE A 313 -9.63 -11.62 4.19
CA ILE A 313 -9.61 -11.74 5.64
C ILE A 313 -9.00 -13.07 6.04
N ASP A 314 -8.12 -13.03 7.03
CA ASP A 314 -7.58 -14.22 7.67
C ASP A 314 -8.11 -14.31 9.11
N ILE A 315 -8.82 -15.40 9.38
CA ILE A 315 -9.59 -15.63 10.60
C ILE A 315 -8.99 -16.85 11.33
N PRO A 316 -8.43 -16.67 12.54
CA PRO A 316 -7.91 -17.77 13.34
C PRO A 316 -8.94 -18.85 13.65
N SER A 317 -8.48 -20.07 13.88
CA SER A 317 -9.35 -21.16 14.34
C SER A 317 -10.00 -20.81 15.69
N GLY A 318 -11.33 -20.86 15.75
CA GLY A 318 -12.11 -20.62 16.96
C GLY A 318 -12.85 -19.28 17.00
N VAL A 319 -12.55 -18.37 16.08
CA VAL A 319 -13.31 -17.14 15.87
C VAL A 319 -13.96 -17.12 14.48
N ALA A 320 -14.96 -16.27 14.32
CA ALA A 320 -15.62 -15.95 13.07
C ALA A 320 -15.89 -14.44 13.04
N ILE A 321 -16.17 -13.89 11.86
CA ILE A 321 -16.72 -12.55 11.79
C ILE A 321 -18.22 -12.64 11.57
N GLU A 322 -18.95 -11.77 12.25
CA GLU A 322 -20.32 -11.45 11.89
C GLU A 322 -20.30 -10.10 11.18
N ALA A 323 -20.65 -10.13 9.90
CA ALA A 323 -20.48 -9.03 8.98
C ALA A 323 -21.83 -8.45 8.55
N PHE A 324 -21.86 -7.12 8.38
CA PHE A 324 -23.04 -6.33 8.06
C PHE A 324 -22.74 -5.43 6.87
N LYS A 325 -23.69 -5.34 5.94
CA LYS A 325 -23.61 -4.42 4.79
C LYS A 325 -24.14 -3.02 5.09
N GLN A 326 -24.34 -2.72 6.38
CA GLN A 326 -24.70 -1.40 6.89
C GLN A 326 -23.71 -1.00 7.99
N ARG A 327 -23.71 0.28 8.35
CA ARG A 327 -22.89 0.81 9.45
C ARG A 327 -23.51 0.42 10.80
N ASP A 328 -22.71 0.52 11.84
CA ASP A 328 -23.10 0.37 13.25
C ASP A 328 -23.86 -0.93 13.53
N PHE A 329 -23.46 -2.02 12.85
CA PHE A 329 -24.06 -3.36 12.95
C PHE A 329 -25.55 -3.40 12.57
N GLY A 330 -25.97 -2.51 11.66
CA GLY A 330 -27.34 -2.42 11.17
C GLY A 330 -27.71 -3.51 10.17
N GLY A 331 -28.99 -3.87 10.14
CA GLY A 331 -29.56 -4.78 9.14
C GLY A 331 -29.30 -6.26 9.42
N ALA A 332 -29.39 -7.06 8.35
CA ALA A 332 -29.06 -8.48 8.39
C ALA A 332 -27.53 -8.65 8.48
N SER A 333 -27.13 -9.70 9.17
CA SER A 333 -25.74 -10.13 9.23
C SER A 333 -25.57 -11.51 8.64
N PHE A 334 -24.36 -11.79 8.21
CA PHE A 334 -23.94 -13.14 7.88
C PHE A 334 -22.68 -13.47 8.66
N VAL A 335 -22.56 -14.75 9.01
CA VAL A 335 -21.35 -15.26 9.66
C VAL A 335 -20.39 -15.73 8.60
N TYR A 336 -19.21 -15.15 8.58
CA TYR A 336 -18.11 -15.62 7.76
C TYR A 336 -17.03 -16.21 8.67
N ALA A 337 -16.87 -17.52 8.58
CA ALA A 337 -15.79 -18.25 9.22
C ALA A 337 -14.93 -18.81 8.09
N GLY A 338 -13.93 -18.04 7.66
CA GLY A 338 -13.04 -18.42 6.56
C GLY A 338 -12.49 -19.84 6.76
N SER A 339 -12.25 -20.56 5.66
CA SER A 339 -11.34 -21.69 5.74
C SER A 339 -9.96 -21.11 6.06
N ALA A 340 -9.27 -21.67 7.06
CA ALA A 340 -7.85 -21.42 7.27
C ALA A 340 -7.11 -21.94 6.02
N VAL A 341 -7.10 -21.17 4.93
CA VAL A 341 -6.22 -21.43 3.81
C VAL A 341 -4.85 -21.00 4.29
N ALA A 342 -3.86 -21.86 4.08
CA ALA A 342 -2.49 -21.66 4.51
C ALA A 342 -2.04 -20.21 4.25
N ASP A 343 -1.44 -19.57 5.27
CA ASP A 343 -0.84 -18.23 5.24
C ASP A 343 -0.53 -17.74 3.80
N GLY A 344 -1.43 -16.95 3.19
CA GLY A 344 -1.24 -16.59 1.77
C GLY A 344 -2.32 -15.73 1.08
N ASP A 345 -3.61 -16.02 1.29
CA ASP A 345 -4.68 -15.47 0.42
C ASP A 345 -5.46 -14.28 0.99
N ILE A 346 -4.87 -13.47 1.88
CA ILE A 346 -5.44 -12.12 2.15
C ILE A 346 -5.43 -11.23 0.89
N ASN A 347 -4.73 -11.69 -0.15
CA ASN A 347 -4.64 -11.02 -1.44
C ASN A 347 -5.77 -11.37 -2.41
N ASP A 348 -6.50 -12.45 -2.17
CA ASP A 348 -7.55 -12.90 -3.06
C ASP A 348 -8.87 -12.21 -2.73
N TRP A 349 -9.48 -11.60 -3.74
CA TRP A 349 -10.79 -10.96 -3.60
C TRP A 349 -11.85 -11.99 -3.23
N ASN A 350 -12.47 -11.80 -2.07
CA ASN A 350 -13.57 -12.61 -1.60
C ASN A 350 -14.92 -11.91 -1.87
N PRO A 351 -15.73 -12.41 -2.83
CA PRO A 351 -17.01 -11.79 -3.15
C PRO A 351 -18.02 -11.85 -1.99
N ALA A 352 -17.86 -12.76 -1.02
CA ALA A 352 -18.72 -12.82 0.15
C ALA A 352 -18.51 -11.63 1.11
N LEU A 353 -17.34 -10.99 1.05
CA LEU A 353 -16.97 -9.86 1.89
C LEU A 353 -17.15 -8.51 1.18
N ALA A 354 -17.54 -8.52 -0.10
CA ALA A 354 -17.90 -7.32 -0.83
C ALA A 354 -19.05 -6.59 -0.14
N LEU A 355 -18.96 -5.25 -0.08
CA LEU A 355 -19.95 -4.35 0.55
C LEU A 355 -20.09 -4.46 2.08
N VAL A 356 -19.24 -5.23 2.78
CA VAL A 356 -19.23 -5.21 4.25
C VAL A 356 -18.85 -3.79 4.70
N LEU A 357 -19.67 -3.19 5.57
CA LEU A 357 -19.46 -1.83 6.11
C LEU A 357 -19.17 -1.81 7.60
N SER A 358 -19.62 -2.84 8.32
CA SER A 358 -19.29 -3.07 9.72
C SER A 358 -19.20 -4.57 10.01
N PHE A 359 -18.39 -4.95 10.98
CA PHE A 359 -18.28 -6.34 11.43
C PHE A 359 -17.85 -6.42 12.89
N ARG A 360 -18.26 -7.50 13.54
CA ARG A 360 -17.77 -7.88 14.87
C ARG A 360 -17.08 -9.22 14.82
N ILE A 361 -16.08 -9.40 15.66
CA ILE A 361 -15.38 -10.67 15.80
C ILE A 361 -16.07 -11.44 16.93
N VAL A 362 -16.55 -12.64 16.62
CA VAL A 362 -17.33 -13.48 17.52
C VAL A 362 -16.67 -14.84 17.66
N ARG A 363 -16.92 -15.55 18.77
CA ARG A 363 -16.47 -16.93 18.87
C ARG A 363 -17.24 -17.73 17.86
N ARG A 364 -16.59 -18.72 17.25
CA ARG A 364 -17.23 -19.54 16.21
C ARG A 364 -18.52 -20.20 16.71
N ASP A 365 -18.54 -20.61 17.97
CA ASP A 365 -19.69 -21.26 18.60
C ASP A 365 -20.82 -20.27 18.98
N ASP A 366 -20.47 -18.99 19.15
CA ASP A 366 -21.43 -17.92 19.48
C ASP A 366 -21.95 -17.20 18.22
N ALA A 367 -21.33 -17.48 17.07
CA ALA A 367 -21.60 -16.77 15.83
C ALA A 367 -23.01 -17.07 15.31
N LYS A 368 -23.84 -16.02 15.20
CA LYS A 368 -25.22 -16.15 14.73
C LYS A 368 -25.57 -15.04 13.75
N ALA A 369 -25.90 -15.43 12.53
CA ALA A 369 -26.44 -14.51 11.53
C ALA A 369 -27.75 -13.90 12.03
N THR A 370 -27.87 -12.58 11.94
CA THR A 370 -29.12 -11.86 12.19
C THR A 370 -29.88 -11.76 10.87
N THR A 371 -31.17 -12.04 10.93
CA THR A 371 -32.03 -11.92 9.76
C THR A 371 -32.72 -10.56 9.75
N SER A 372 -32.79 -9.92 8.59
CA SER A 372 -33.63 -8.74 8.39
C SER A 372 -35.00 -9.12 7.82
N ASN A 373 -36.00 -8.28 8.11
CA ASN A 373 -37.33 -8.31 7.50
C ASN A 373 -37.51 -7.15 6.51
N THR A 374 -36.42 -6.70 5.90
CA THR A 374 -36.39 -5.57 4.97
C THR A 374 -35.71 -5.97 3.67
N ALA A 375 -35.97 -5.22 2.60
CA ALA A 375 -35.15 -5.23 1.41
C ALA A 375 -34.19 -4.03 1.47
N VAL A 376 -32.93 -4.22 1.05
CA VAL A 376 -31.91 -3.18 1.13
C VAL A 376 -31.24 -3.03 -0.22
N LEU A 377 -31.28 -1.81 -0.75
CA LEU A 377 -30.53 -1.42 -1.94
C LEU A 377 -29.22 -0.79 -1.51
N HIS A 378 -28.11 -1.36 -1.95
CA HIS A 378 -26.77 -0.87 -1.67
C HIS A 378 -26.23 -0.13 -2.89
N ALA A 379 -25.83 1.14 -2.72
CA ALA A 379 -25.11 1.89 -3.73
C ALA A 379 -23.63 1.45 -3.83
N HIS A 380 -23.03 1.59 -5.00
CA HIS A 380 -21.61 1.34 -5.28
C HIS A 380 -20.69 2.29 -4.52
N MET A 381 -19.44 1.87 -4.38
CA MET A 381 -18.33 2.45 -3.63
C MET A 381 -18.32 3.99 -3.56
N GLY A 382 -18.12 4.49 -2.34
CA GLY A 382 -17.87 5.90 -2.04
C GLY A 382 -19.05 6.66 -1.43
N ALA A 383 -20.29 6.33 -1.83
CA ALA A 383 -21.48 7.01 -1.30
C ALA A 383 -22.08 6.28 -0.08
N HIS A 384 -22.04 4.94 -0.04
CA HIS A 384 -22.51 4.07 1.06
C HIS A 384 -23.79 4.48 1.78
N GLU A 385 -24.70 5.11 1.04
CA GLU A 385 -26.08 5.21 1.43
C GLU A 385 -26.74 3.90 0.99
N SER A 386 -27.40 3.25 1.93
CA SER A 386 -28.27 2.12 1.64
C SER A 386 -29.71 2.61 1.77
N LEU A 387 -30.55 2.24 0.82
CA LEU A 387 -31.99 2.47 0.94
C LEU A 387 -32.62 1.21 1.52
N VAL A 388 -33.09 1.30 2.76
CA VAL A 388 -33.88 0.26 3.40
C VAL A 388 -35.34 0.46 3.00
N VAL A 389 -36.00 -0.62 2.57
CA VAL A 389 -37.40 -0.63 2.17
C VAL A 389 -38.10 -1.73 2.97
N ASP A 390 -39.07 -1.31 3.79
CA ASP A 390 -39.79 -2.18 4.72
C ASP A 390 -40.91 -2.97 4.04
N ALA A 391 -41.36 -4.05 4.68
CA ALA A 391 -42.51 -4.81 4.20
C ALA A 391 -43.78 -3.93 4.12
N GLY A 392 -44.39 -3.87 2.94
CA GLY A 392 -45.54 -3.01 2.64
C GLY A 392 -45.16 -1.70 1.95
N GLU A 393 -43.87 -1.36 1.90
CA GLU A 393 -43.37 -0.20 1.16
C GLU A 393 -43.09 -0.54 -0.31
N ARG A 394 -42.98 0.52 -1.12
CA ARG A 394 -42.74 0.40 -2.55
C ARG A 394 -41.89 1.54 -3.08
N VAL A 395 -41.19 1.26 -4.17
CA VAL A 395 -40.48 2.22 -4.99
C VAL A 395 -41.19 2.29 -6.33
N ASP A 396 -41.93 3.39 -6.55
CA ASP A 396 -42.70 3.61 -7.77
C ASP A 396 -41.81 3.94 -8.98
N SER A 397 -40.55 4.35 -8.77
CA SER A 397 -39.60 4.58 -9.86
C SER A 397 -38.14 4.46 -9.38
N MET A 398 -37.37 3.60 -10.04
CA MET A 398 -35.92 3.46 -9.82
C MET A 398 -35.15 4.72 -10.22
N LEU A 399 -35.71 5.59 -11.07
CA LEU A 399 -35.12 6.91 -11.36
C LEU A 399 -34.98 7.75 -10.09
N VAL A 400 -35.95 7.69 -9.17
CA VAL A 400 -35.87 8.39 -7.87
C VAL A 400 -34.68 7.84 -7.10
N VAL A 401 -34.57 6.51 -7.02
CA VAL A 401 -33.50 5.82 -6.30
C VAL A 401 -32.12 6.16 -6.87
N TRP A 402 -31.96 6.21 -8.19
CA TRP A 402 -30.68 6.59 -8.80
C TRP A 402 -30.30 8.04 -8.53
N ASN A 403 -31.28 8.93 -8.34
CA ASN A 403 -31.02 10.31 -7.94
C ASN A 403 -30.77 10.48 -6.43
N LEU A 404 -31.20 9.53 -5.58
CA LEU A 404 -30.83 9.50 -4.17
C LEU A 404 -29.34 9.22 -3.97
N PHE A 405 -28.67 8.58 -4.95
CA PHE A 405 -27.26 8.20 -4.87
C PHE A 405 -26.41 9.01 -5.85
N PRO A 406 -26.19 10.33 -5.63
CA PRO A 406 -25.46 11.18 -6.56
C PRO A 406 -24.05 10.67 -6.81
N GLY A 407 -23.70 10.45 -8.08
CA GLY A 407 -22.40 9.91 -8.50
C GLY A 407 -22.24 8.40 -8.35
N ALA A 408 -23.07 7.73 -7.54
CA ALA A 408 -23.06 6.29 -7.37
C ALA A 408 -24.11 5.60 -8.26
N PHE A 409 -24.20 4.29 -8.16
CA PHE A 409 -25.23 3.49 -8.81
C PHE A 409 -25.62 2.35 -7.87
N VAL A 410 -26.84 1.83 -7.98
CA VAL A 410 -27.23 0.70 -7.16
C VAL A 410 -26.43 -0.52 -7.60
N TYR A 411 -25.68 -1.10 -6.67
CA TYR A 411 -24.82 -2.24 -6.87
C TYR A 411 -25.53 -3.55 -6.55
N ASN A 412 -26.25 -3.61 -5.43
CA ASN A 412 -26.85 -4.85 -4.93
C ASN A 412 -28.23 -4.60 -4.33
N LEU A 413 -29.15 -5.54 -4.55
CA LEU A 413 -30.40 -5.69 -3.79
C LEU A 413 -30.28 -6.91 -2.89
N GLU A 414 -30.39 -6.70 -1.58
CA GLU A 414 -30.51 -7.76 -0.58
C GLU A 414 -31.98 -7.90 -0.13
N VAL A 415 -32.46 -9.15 -0.07
CA VAL A 415 -33.82 -9.48 0.36
C VAL A 415 -33.76 -10.28 1.66
N GLY A 416 -34.31 -9.72 2.73
CA GLY A 416 -34.37 -10.34 4.06
C GLY A 416 -35.17 -11.65 4.13
N VAL A 417 -35.10 -12.36 5.26
CA VAL A 417 -35.76 -13.67 5.44
C VAL A 417 -37.29 -13.57 5.50
N GLY A 418 -37.81 -12.48 6.06
CA GLY A 418 -39.25 -12.29 6.27
C GLY A 418 -39.97 -11.67 5.08
N VAL A 419 -39.23 -11.27 4.05
CA VAL A 419 -39.75 -10.49 2.93
C VAL A 419 -39.38 -11.09 1.59
N ALA A 420 -40.14 -10.70 0.57
CA ALA A 420 -39.84 -10.92 -0.83
C ALA A 420 -40.02 -9.60 -1.59
N VAL A 421 -39.36 -9.48 -2.73
CA VAL A 421 -39.48 -8.30 -3.58
C VAL A 421 -40.13 -8.69 -4.90
N ARG A 422 -41.18 -7.98 -5.30
CA ARG A 422 -41.72 -8.05 -6.67
C ARG A 422 -41.24 -6.84 -7.44
N GLY A 423 -40.36 -7.10 -8.41
CA GLY A 423 -39.88 -6.13 -9.37
C GLY A 423 -40.78 -6.04 -10.59
N TYR A 424 -40.76 -4.87 -11.23
CA TYR A 424 -41.59 -4.51 -12.37
C TYR A 424 -40.74 -3.87 -13.45
N ALA A 425 -40.97 -4.26 -14.71
CA ALA A 425 -40.21 -3.79 -15.85
C ALA A 425 -40.49 -2.32 -16.23
N ASP A 426 -41.63 -1.77 -15.79
CA ASP A 426 -42.00 -0.37 -15.99
C ASP A 426 -42.17 0.37 -14.65
N PRO A 427 -42.10 1.70 -14.61
CA PRO A 427 -42.44 2.49 -13.43
C PRO A 427 -43.90 2.30 -12.99
N GLY A 428 -44.22 2.67 -11.74
CA GLY A 428 -45.57 2.65 -11.20
C GLY A 428 -46.14 1.26 -10.87
N LEU A 429 -45.25 0.28 -10.64
CA LEU A 429 -45.56 -1.13 -10.39
C LEU A 429 -46.30 -1.79 -11.56
N ARG A 430 -45.83 -1.59 -12.79
CA ARG A 430 -46.46 -2.04 -14.04
C ARG A 430 -45.53 -2.83 -14.96
N GLY A 431 -46.09 -3.33 -16.06
CA GLY A 431 -45.36 -4.14 -17.02
C GLY A 431 -45.11 -5.56 -16.53
N LYS A 432 -44.12 -6.22 -17.14
CA LYS A 432 -43.73 -7.59 -16.77
C LYS A 432 -43.18 -7.59 -15.34
N SER A 433 -43.78 -8.39 -14.47
CA SER A 433 -43.30 -8.59 -13.10
C SER A 433 -42.35 -9.78 -12.99
N PHE A 434 -41.50 -9.75 -11.98
CA PHE A 434 -40.61 -10.84 -11.58
C PHE A 434 -40.36 -10.79 -10.07
N ASP A 435 -40.08 -11.95 -9.49
CA ASP A 435 -40.02 -12.11 -8.05
C ASP A 435 -38.60 -12.44 -7.59
N PHE A 436 -38.22 -11.83 -6.48
CA PHE A 436 -36.97 -12.07 -5.78
C PHE A 436 -37.29 -12.77 -4.46
N ALA A 437 -36.73 -13.96 -4.29
CA ALA A 437 -37.00 -14.82 -3.15
C ALA A 437 -36.46 -14.22 -1.83
N PRO A 438 -37.01 -14.60 -0.67
CA PRO A 438 -36.37 -14.31 0.61
C PRO A 438 -34.94 -14.85 0.69
N GLN A 439 -34.10 -14.22 1.51
CA GLN A 439 -32.69 -14.62 1.72
C GLN A 439 -31.86 -14.68 0.43
N SER A 440 -32.09 -13.75 -0.48
CA SER A 440 -31.36 -13.69 -1.74
C SER A 440 -30.70 -12.33 -1.92
N SER A 441 -29.64 -12.31 -2.73
CA SER A 441 -28.87 -11.11 -3.04
C SER A 441 -28.57 -11.09 -4.53
N PHE A 442 -28.77 -9.94 -5.15
CA PHE A 442 -28.66 -9.78 -6.61
C PHE A 442 -27.82 -8.58 -6.96
N ASN A 443 -26.85 -8.79 -7.84
CA ASN A 443 -25.97 -7.75 -8.35
C ASN A 443 -26.57 -7.12 -9.62
N PHE A 444 -26.60 -5.80 -9.70
CA PHE A 444 -27.05 -5.05 -10.87
C PHE A 444 -26.04 -5.04 -12.02
N PHE A 445 -24.79 -5.47 -11.79
CA PHE A 445 -23.72 -5.53 -12.80
C PHE A 445 -23.75 -6.74 -13.72
N ASN A 446 -24.33 -7.86 -13.30
CA ASN A 446 -24.34 -9.04 -14.14
C ASN A 446 -25.28 -8.78 -15.34
N ASP A 447 -24.73 -8.85 -16.55
CA ASP A 447 -25.44 -8.47 -17.79
C ASP A 447 -26.69 -9.32 -18.07
N ASP A 448 -26.80 -10.49 -17.44
CA ASP A 448 -27.89 -11.44 -17.60
C ASP A 448 -28.77 -11.50 -16.34
N GLY A 449 -29.77 -10.61 -16.23
CA GLY A 449 -30.68 -10.67 -15.09
C GLY A 449 -31.91 -9.76 -15.15
N LEU A 450 -33.04 -10.28 -14.65
CA LEU A 450 -34.31 -9.57 -14.49
C LEU A 450 -34.16 -8.30 -13.63
N ILE A 451 -33.17 -8.24 -12.74
CA ILE A 451 -32.96 -7.10 -11.84
C ILE A 451 -32.56 -5.82 -12.57
N ARG A 452 -31.83 -5.93 -13.69
CA ARG A 452 -31.48 -4.77 -14.51
C ARG A 452 -32.71 -4.16 -15.18
N ASN A 453 -33.73 -4.99 -15.42
CA ASN A 453 -35.03 -4.57 -15.96
C ASN A 453 -35.90 -3.86 -14.92
N MET A 454 -35.53 -3.87 -13.64
CA MET A 454 -36.39 -3.33 -12.60
C MET A 454 -36.45 -1.81 -12.69
N GLN A 455 -37.64 -1.29 -12.99
CA GLN A 455 -37.95 0.15 -13.03
C GLN A 455 -38.82 0.58 -11.85
N SER A 456 -39.50 -0.35 -11.20
CA SER A 456 -40.18 -0.15 -9.91
C SER A 456 -40.27 -1.48 -9.17
N PHE A 457 -40.50 -1.44 -7.85
CA PHE A 457 -40.68 -2.64 -7.05
C PHE A 457 -41.48 -2.39 -5.78
N GLN A 458 -42.00 -3.46 -5.21
CA GLN A 458 -42.62 -3.45 -3.89
C GLN A 458 -42.05 -4.57 -3.01
N VAL A 459 -41.93 -4.27 -1.73
CA VAL A 459 -41.47 -5.22 -0.72
C VAL A 459 -42.70 -5.74 0.01
N VAL A 460 -42.84 -7.05 0.08
CA VAL A 460 -43.96 -7.70 0.77
C VAL A 460 -43.44 -8.76 1.72
N ARG A 461 -44.29 -9.21 2.63
CA ARG A 461 -43.96 -10.41 3.41
C ARG A 461 -43.81 -11.59 2.47
N ALA A 462 -42.86 -12.47 2.77
CA ALA A 462 -42.58 -13.65 1.95
C ALA A 462 -43.84 -14.49 1.67
N THR A 463 -44.74 -14.60 2.66
CA THR A 463 -46.02 -15.34 2.57
C THR A 463 -47.03 -14.69 1.64
N ASP A 464 -46.93 -13.38 1.41
CA ASP A 464 -47.95 -12.59 0.74
C ASP A 464 -47.64 -12.42 -0.76
N LEU A 465 -46.44 -12.81 -1.20
CA LEU A 465 -45.96 -12.69 -2.58
C LEU A 465 -46.91 -13.32 -3.61
N ALA A 466 -47.48 -14.49 -3.30
CA ALA A 466 -48.41 -15.18 -4.18
C ALA A 466 -49.78 -14.48 -4.29
N THR A 467 -50.16 -13.70 -3.29
CA THR A 467 -51.45 -13.01 -3.21
C THR A 467 -51.44 -11.64 -3.88
N LEU A 468 -50.24 -11.11 -4.18
CA LEU A 468 -50.09 -9.85 -4.90
C LEU A 468 -50.74 -9.96 -6.28
N THR A 469 -51.77 -9.16 -6.49
CA THR A 469 -52.44 -9.03 -7.78
C THR A 469 -51.47 -8.57 -8.84
N VAL A 470 -51.33 -9.34 -9.90
CA VAL A 470 -50.68 -8.88 -11.13
C VAL A 470 -51.53 -7.72 -11.68
N PRO A 471 -50.93 -6.57 -12.04
CA PRO A 471 -51.69 -5.45 -12.57
C PRO A 471 -52.55 -5.89 -13.75
N GLY A 472 -53.79 -5.40 -13.79
CA GLY A 472 -54.81 -5.78 -14.80
C GLY A 472 -54.42 -5.50 -16.26
N PRO A 473 -55.33 -5.78 -17.22
CA PRO A 473 -55.04 -5.75 -18.66
C PRO A 473 -54.36 -4.46 -19.13
N PRO A 474 -53.55 -4.50 -20.21
CA PRO A 474 -52.70 -3.39 -20.62
C PRO A 474 -53.56 -2.14 -20.87
N MET A 475 -53.39 -1.14 -20.00
CA MET A 475 -53.89 0.20 -20.27
C MET A 475 -53.10 0.81 -21.43
N PRO A 476 -53.67 1.78 -22.17
CA PRO A 476 -52.90 2.55 -23.13
C PRO A 476 -51.66 3.11 -22.44
N ALA A 477 -50.50 2.94 -23.08
CA ALA A 477 -49.23 3.41 -22.55
C ALA A 477 -48.54 4.30 -23.57
N VAL A 478 -48.02 5.43 -23.10
CA VAL A 478 -47.05 6.24 -23.83
C VAL A 478 -45.72 5.52 -23.75
N VAL A 479 -45.14 5.17 -24.90
CA VAL A 479 -43.85 4.47 -24.93
C VAL A 479 -42.76 5.44 -25.31
N CYS A 480 -41.75 5.53 -24.44
CA CYS A 480 -40.56 6.31 -24.65
C CYS A 480 -39.44 5.39 -25.14
N ASP A 481 -38.92 5.61 -26.34
CA ASP A 481 -37.78 4.89 -26.88
C ASP A 481 -36.47 5.65 -26.57
N PHE A 482 -35.46 4.94 -26.06
CA PHE A 482 -34.15 5.45 -25.67
C PHE A 482 -33.13 5.08 -26.74
N HIS A 483 -32.46 6.07 -27.34
CA HIS A 483 -31.38 5.84 -28.31
C HIS A 483 -30.02 6.11 -27.66
N GLY A 484 -29.14 5.12 -27.69
CA GLY A 484 -27.70 5.34 -27.59
C GLY A 484 -27.21 5.91 -26.26
N PHE A 485 -28.04 5.91 -25.21
CA PHE A 485 -27.53 6.12 -23.86
C PHE A 485 -26.90 4.80 -23.39
N GLU A 486 -25.68 4.54 -23.85
CA GLU A 486 -24.71 3.93 -22.94
C GLU A 486 -24.53 4.94 -21.82
N SER A 487 -25.40 4.85 -20.80
CA SER A 487 -24.93 5.30 -19.50
C SER A 487 -23.60 4.56 -19.31
N THR A 488 -22.60 5.20 -18.73
CA THR A 488 -21.36 4.56 -18.28
C THR A 488 -21.60 3.36 -17.32
N LYS A 489 -22.86 2.97 -17.11
CA LYS A 489 -23.45 2.12 -16.07
C LYS A 489 -24.38 1.03 -16.65
N GLY A 490 -24.26 0.70 -17.94
CA GLY A 490 -24.92 -0.44 -18.56
C GLY A 490 -26.07 -0.10 -19.52
N LYS A 491 -26.45 -1.07 -20.37
CA LYS A 491 -27.54 -0.94 -21.35
C LYS A 491 -28.88 -0.73 -20.65
N ILE A 492 -29.34 0.52 -20.62
CA ILE A 492 -30.75 0.84 -20.33
C ILE A 492 -31.57 0.33 -21.52
N TYR A 493 -32.75 -0.24 -21.28
CA TYR A 493 -33.63 -0.74 -22.34
C TYR A 493 -33.90 0.35 -23.36
N ASN A 494 -34.05 -0.07 -24.62
CA ASN A 494 -34.43 0.81 -25.69
C ASN A 494 -35.83 1.43 -25.50
N THR A 495 -36.65 0.98 -24.52
CA THR A 495 -38.04 1.45 -24.33
C THR A 495 -38.51 1.41 -22.87
N VAL A 496 -39.19 2.46 -22.39
CA VAL A 496 -39.94 2.51 -21.11
C VAL A 496 -41.40 2.88 -21.38
N SER A 497 -42.35 2.25 -20.69
CA SER A 497 -43.78 2.51 -20.86
C SER A 497 -44.39 3.31 -19.69
N PHE A 498 -45.15 4.35 -20.01
CA PHE A 498 -45.91 5.17 -19.08
C PHE A 498 -47.40 4.98 -19.32
N TYR A 499 -48.06 4.26 -18.41
CA TYR A 499 -49.49 3.92 -18.48
C TYR A 499 -50.37 5.12 -18.14
N VAL A 500 -51.45 5.28 -18.90
CA VAL A 500 -52.46 6.34 -18.70
C VAL A 500 -53.14 6.21 -17.35
N GLY A 501 -53.45 7.35 -16.72
CA GLY A 501 -54.11 7.40 -15.41
C GLY A 501 -53.17 7.20 -14.23
N GLN A 502 -51.86 7.22 -14.47
CA GLN A 502 -50.85 7.21 -13.42
C GLN A 502 -50.01 8.49 -13.44
N GLU A 503 -49.56 8.85 -12.25
CA GLU A 503 -48.68 9.97 -11.96
C GLU A 503 -47.24 9.47 -11.84
N TYR A 504 -46.32 10.07 -12.58
CA TYR A 504 -44.90 9.72 -12.55
C TYR A 504 -44.11 10.90 -12.03
N ALA A 505 -43.45 10.72 -10.88
CA ALA A 505 -42.76 11.81 -10.17
C ALA A 505 -41.59 12.41 -10.95
N LEU A 506 -40.92 11.60 -11.77
CA LEU A 506 -39.73 11.96 -12.54
C LEU A 506 -39.74 11.26 -13.90
N VAL A 507 -39.32 12.00 -14.92
CA VAL A 507 -38.92 11.47 -16.23
C VAL A 507 -37.50 11.96 -16.48
N GLU A 508 -36.60 11.07 -16.89
CA GLU A 508 -35.20 11.42 -17.09
C GLU A 508 -35.05 12.38 -18.29
N ILE A 509 -34.41 13.53 -18.05
CA ILE A 509 -34.28 14.59 -19.06
C ILE A 509 -33.26 14.18 -20.12
N GLY A 510 -33.63 14.31 -21.40
CA GLY A 510 -32.72 14.11 -22.53
C GLY A 510 -32.49 12.66 -22.95
N THR A 511 -33.12 11.69 -22.30
CA THR A 511 -32.93 10.25 -22.60
C THR A 511 -34.04 9.67 -23.47
N CYS A 512 -35.21 10.30 -23.50
CA CYS A 512 -36.28 9.93 -24.41
C CYS A 512 -36.05 10.47 -25.83
N SER A 513 -35.58 9.61 -26.73
CA SER A 513 -35.28 10.00 -28.12
C SER A 513 -36.51 10.01 -29.02
N LYS A 514 -37.50 9.18 -28.73
CA LYS A 514 -38.74 9.08 -29.50
C LYS A 514 -39.90 8.73 -28.57
N VAL A 515 -40.98 9.48 -28.64
CA VAL A 515 -42.19 9.22 -27.85
C VAL A 515 -43.28 8.70 -28.78
N ARG A 516 -43.89 7.57 -28.41
CA ARG A 516 -45.04 6.97 -29.08
C ARG A 516 -46.27 7.15 -28.20
N ILE A 517 -47.14 8.08 -28.58
CA ILE A 517 -48.37 8.41 -27.85
C ILE A 517 -49.55 7.70 -28.53
N PRO A 518 -50.32 6.85 -27.83
CA PRO A 518 -51.52 6.24 -28.39
C PRO A 518 -52.57 7.29 -28.80
N GLN A 519 -53.43 6.94 -29.76
CA GLN A 519 -54.51 7.82 -30.16
C GLN A 519 -55.45 8.12 -28.99
N GLY A 520 -55.81 9.39 -28.81
CA GLY A 520 -56.69 9.83 -27.71
C GLY A 520 -55.99 10.03 -26.37
N VAL A 521 -54.67 9.89 -26.31
CA VAL A 521 -53.85 10.16 -25.11
C VAL A 521 -53.08 11.46 -25.31
N VAL A 522 -52.98 12.25 -24.23
CA VAL A 522 -52.14 13.45 -24.17
C VAL A 522 -51.11 13.24 -23.07
N LEU A 523 -49.86 13.58 -23.36
CA LEU A 523 -48.79 13.63 -22.37
C LEU A 523 -48.70 15.07 -21.85
N VAL A 524 -48.78 15.23 -20.52
CA VAL A 524 -48.59 16.52 -19.84
C VAL A 524 -47.31 16.41 -19.00
N GLY A 525 -46.33 17.25 -19.30
CA GLY A 525 -45.11 17.39 -18.52
C GLY A 525 -45.21 18.60 -17.59
N PHE A 526 -44.39 18.64 -16.54
CA PHE A 526 -44.27 19.80 -15.67
C PHE A 526 -42.79 20.16 -15.53
N ALA A 527 -42.49 21.46 -15.51
CA ALA A 527 -41.11 21.94 -15.44
C ALA A 527 -40.40 21.64 -14.10
N ARG A 528 -41.16 21.32 -13.04
CA ARG A 528 -40.61 20.95 -11.71
C ARG A 528 -41.21 19.64 -11.19
N PRO A 529 -40.51 18.92 -10.30
CA PRO A 529 -41.02 17.71 -9.67
C PRO A 529 -42.35 17.94 -8.94
N TRP A 530 -43.12 16.86 -8.72
CA TRP A 530 -44.41 16.87 -8.04
C TRP A 530 -45.49 17.74 -8.71
N PHE A 531 -45.50 17.79 -10.04
CA PHE A 531 -46.51 18.52 -10.83
C PHE A 531 -46.50 20.04 -10.57
N LEU A 532 -45.32 20.60 -10.28
CA LEU A 532 -45.14 22.02 -9.98
C LEU A 532 -44.55 22.77 -11.18
N GLY A 533 -44.85 24.07 -11.25
CA GLY A 533 -44.33 24.94 -12.33
C GLY A 533 -45.22 24.93 -13.57
N ASP A 534 -44.75 25.61 -14.62
CA ASP A 534 -45.48 25.69 -15.89
C ASP A 534 -45.54 24.29 -16.53
N SER A 535 -46.73 23.95 -17.03
CA SER A 535 -47.07 22.68 -17.70
C SER A 535 -47.02 22.79 -19.22
#